data_AF-A0A2E4IZG6-F1
#
_entry.id   AF-A0A2E4IZG6-F1
#
_cell.length_a   1.000
_cell.length_b   1.000
_cell.length_c   1.000
_cell.angle_alpha   90.00
_cell.angle_beta   90.00
_cell.angle_gamma   90.00
#
_symmetry.space_group_name_H-M   'P 1'
#
loop_
_entity.id
_entity.type
_entity.pdbx_description
1 polymer ?
#
loop_
_entity_poly.entity_id
_entity_poly.type
_entity_poly.pdbx_seq_one_letter_code
_entity_poly.pdbx_strand_id
1 'polypeptide(L)'
;MSDPKRILLLGLAAALPLFVGCSVLKKEPQAPLTAQTEQSFRDRWIETRGAELVAKGSAPSEAQRQAMEEFRNRYGYTNAAKE
;
A
#
# COMPACT_ATOMS: atom_id res chain seq x y z
N MET A 1 -0.12 -45.96 -20.23
CA MET A 1 -0.61 -44.64 -20.68
C MET A 1 -1.27 -43.96 -19.50
N SER A 2 -0.59 -42.98 -18.92
CA SER A 2 -1.07 -42.25 -17.75
C SER A 2 -1.92 -41.08 -18.21
N ASP A 3 -3.15 -41.01 -17.70
CA ASP A 3 -4.16 -40.02 -18.10
C ASP A 3 -3.69 -38.61 -17.71
N PRO A 4 -3.51 -37.67 -18.67
CA PRO A 4 -2.88 -36.38 -18.42
C PRO A 4 -3.64 -35.54 -17.39
N LYS A 5 -4.93 -35.80 -17.23
CA LYS A 5 -5.81 -35.14 -16.25
C LYS A 5 -5.50 -35.53 -14.81
N ARG A 6 -5.02 -36.77 -14.57
CA ARG A 6 -4.65 -37.29 -13.24
C ARG A 6 -3.27 -36.82 -12.79
N ILE A 7 -2.34 -36.63 -13.74
CA ILE A 7 -1.00 -36.09 -13.46
C ILE A 7 -1.08 -34.60 -13.11
N LEU A 8 -1.94 -33.85 -13.80
CA LEU A 8 -2.15 -32.42 -13.55
C LEU A 8 -2.73 -32.16 -12.15
N LEU A 9 -3.65 -33.01 -11.69
CA LEU A 9 -4.28 -32.87 -10.37
C LEU A 9 -3.35 -33.23 -9.21
N LEU A 10 -2.41 -34.17 -9.41
CA LEU A 10 -1.42 -34.53 -8.38
C LEU A 10 -0.27 -33.53 -8.25
N GLY A 11 0.10 -32.82 -9.32
CA GLY A 11 1.18 -31.83 -9.28
C GLY A 11 0.86 -30.56 -8.48
N LEU A 12 -0.42 -30.19 -8.39
CA LEU A 12 -0.83 -28.92 -7.78
C LEU A 12 -0.85 -28.95 -6.24
N ALA A 13 -0.86 -30.14 -5.62
CA ALA A 13 -0.96 -30.30 -4.17
C ALA A 13 0.38 -30.27 -3.40
N ALA A 14 1.52 -30.25 -4.09
CA ALA A 14 2.84 -30.47 -3.47
C ALA A 14 3.70 -29.21 -3.26
N ALA A 15 3.26 -28.01 -3.68
CA ALA A 15 4.14 -26.83 -3.75
C ALA A 15 3.97 -25.79 -2.63
N LEU A 16 3.12 -26.03 -1.63
CA LEU A 16 2.94 -25.16 -0.47
C LEU A 16 2.85 -26.07 0.76
N PRO A 17 3.54 -25.86 1.89
CA PRO A 17 4.27 -24.66 2.33
C PRO A 17 5.59 -24.99 3.08
N LEU A 18 6.65 -24.16 3.03
CA LEU A 18 7.51 -23.98 4.22
C LEU A 18 8.06 -22.55 4.25
N PHE A 19 7.25 -21.74 4.92
CA PHE A 19 7.44 -20.36 5.31
C PHE A 19 8.63 -20.17 6.27
N VAL A 20 9.39 -19.09 6.02
CA VAL A 20 9.69 -17.99 6.97
C VAL A 20 10.53 -18.31 8.21
N GLY A 21 11.80 -17.92 8.15
CA GLY A 21 12.61 -17.60 9.34
C GLY A 21 12.42 -16.13 9.74
N CYS A 22 11.97 -15.88 10.97
CA CYS A 22 11.80 -14.54 11.55
C CYS A 22 13.12 -14.06 12.20
N SER A 23 13.74 -13.01 11.64
CA SER A 23 14.83 -12.29 12.32
C SER A 23 14.28 -11.18 13.20
N VAL A 24 14.64 -11.22 14.48
CA VAL A 24 14.27 -10.29 15.55
C VAL A 24 14.94 -8.93 15.31
N LEU A 25 14.16 -7.90 14.96
CA LEU A 25 14.62 -6.52 14.83
C LEU A 25 14.15 -5.68 16.03
N LYS A 26 15.10 -4.99 16.67
CA LYS A 26 14.89 -4.10 17.83
C LYS A 26 13.82 -3.04 17.53
N LYS A 27 12.85 -2.89 18.42
CA LYS A 27 11.69 -2.00 18.28
C LYS A 27 12.08 -0.57 18.69
N GLU A 28 12.24 0.32 17.72
CA GLU A 28 12.22 1.77 17.95
C GLU A 28 10.86 2.19 18.55
N PRO A 29 10.76 3.35 19.24
CA PRO A 29 9.49 3.88 19.73
C PRO A 29 8.56 4.08 18.54
N GLN A 30 7.65 3.13 18.32
CA GLN A 30 6.69 3.23 17.25
C GLN A 30 5.69 4.32 17.63
N ALA A 31 5.47 5.27 16.74
CA ALA A 31 4.30 6.11 16.80
C ALA A 31 3.06 5.21 17.02
N PRO A 32 2.03 5.69 17.73
CA PRO A 32 0.79 4.94 17.88
C PRO A 32 0.38 4.35 16.53
N LEU A 33 0.04 3.06 16.48
CA LEU A 33 -0.22 2.34 15.22
C LEU A 33 -1.21 3.09 14.31
N THR A 34 -2.12 3.84 14.92
CA THR A 34 -3.06 4.74 14.26
C THR A 34 -2.37 5.85 13.46
N ALA A 35 -1.41 6.56 14.05
CA ALA A 35 -0.66 7.63 13.40
C ALA A 35 0.24 7.10 12.26
N GLN A 36 0.88 5.95 12.46
CA GLN A 36 1.70 5.34 11.40
C GLN A 36 0.84 4.89 10.20
N THR A 37 -0.35 4.35 10.47
CA THR A 37 -1.29 3.92 9.42
C THR A 37 -1.83 5.11 8.65
N GLU A 38 -2.19 6.19 9.34
CA GLU A 38 -2.68 7.43 8.73
C GLU A 38 -1.60 8.07 7.84
N GLN A 39 -0.36 8.17 8.32
CA GLN A 39 0.74 8.70 7.54
C GLN A 39 1.02 7.83 6.30
N SER A 40 1.08 6.50 6.47
CA SER A 40 1.31 5.58 5.35
C SER A 40 0.18 5.63 4.32
N PHE A 41 -1.07 5.79 4.77
CA PHE A 41 -2.22 5.99 3.90
C PHE A 41 -2.10 7.29 3.12
N ARG A 42 -1.80 8.39 3.80
CA ARG A 42 -1.59 9.71 3.18
C ARG A 42 -0.53 9.65 2.08
N ASP A 43 0.63 9.10 2.40
CA ASP A 43 1.77 9.09 1.48
C ASP A 43 1.45 8.26 0.22
N ARG A 44 0.89 7.05 0.38
CA ARG A 44 0.49 6.20 -0.75
C ARG A 44 -0.63 6.80 -1.59
N TRP A 45 -1.59 7.47 -0.95
CA TRP A 45 -2.69 8.11 -1.65
C TRP A 45 -2.17 9.27 -2.51
N ILE A 46 -1.31 10.13 -1.96
CA ILE A 46 -0.72 11.26 -2.67
C ILE A 46 0.14 10.75 -3.84
N GLU A 47 0.96 9.71 -3.62
CA GLU A 47 1.78 9.12 -4.67
C GLU A 47 0.93 8.58 -5.83
N THR A 48 -0.09 7.77 -5.51
CA THR A 48 -1.00 7.19 -6.51
C THR A 48 -1.70 8.30 -7.30
N ARG A 49 -2.24 9.29 -6.58
CA ARG A 49 -2.97 10.39 -7.22
C ARG A 49 -2.06 11.29 -8.05
N GLY A 50 -0.84 11.56 -7.57
CA GLY A 50 0.17 12.28 -8.33
C GLY A 50 0.51 11.57 -9.62
N ALA A 51 0.69 10.24 -9.59
CA ALA A 51 0.94 9.43 -10.78
C ALA A 51 -0.22 9.48 -11.79
N GLU A 52 -1.48 9.42 -11.32
CA GLU A 52 -2.65 9.59 -12.18
C GLU A 52 -2.70 10.97 -12.86
N LEU A 53 -2.36 12.03 -12.13
CA LEU A 53 -2.34 13.39 -12.66
C LEU A 53 -1.22 13.58 -13.69
N VAL A 54 -0.04 13.01 -13.44
CA VAL A 54 1.05 12.97 -14.43
C VAL A 54 0.62 12.21 -15.68
N ALA A 55 -0.04 11.06 -15.53
CA ALA A 55 -0.56 10.30 -16.67
C ALA A 55 -1.61 11.09 -17.48
N LYS A 56 -2.30 12.05 -16.86
CA LYS A 56 -3.23 12.98 -17.51
C LYS A 56 -2.55 14.20 -18.13
N GLY A 57 -1.23 14.33 -18.02
CA GLY A 57 -0.44 15.40 -18.61
C GLY A 57 -0.06 16.54 -17.67
N SER A 58 -0.36 16.44 -16.36
CA SER A 58 0.13 17.41 -15.38
C SER A 58 1.64 17.29 -15.20
N ALA A 59 2.34 18.42 -15.04
CA ALA A 59 3.75 18.40 -14.66
C ALA A 59 3.94 17.75 -13.28
N PRO A 60 5.01 16.98 -13.02
CA PRO A 60 5.17 16.22 -11.77
C PRO A 60 5.06 17.06 -10.48
N SER A 61 5.63 18.27 -10.45
CA SER A 61 5.55 19.17 -9.30
C SER A 61 4.12 19.67 -9.04
N GLU A 62 3.39 19.97 -10.11
CA GLU A 62 2.01 20.44 -10.06
C GLU A 62 1.05 19.29 -9.70
N ALA A 63 1.28 18.10 -10.26
CA ALA A 63 0.54 16.88 -9.92
C ALA A 63 0.67 16.55 -8.43
N GLN A 64 1.88 16.65 -7.87
CA GLN A 64 2.11 16.44 -6.44
C GLN A 64 1.38 17.46 -5.58
N ARG A 65 1.44 18.75 -5.95
CA ARG A 65 0.72 19.82 -5.25
C ARG A 65 -0.80 19.60 -5.28
N GLN A 66 -1.35 19.28 -6.45
CA GLN A 66 -2.77 18.98 -6.64
C GLN A 66 -3.20 17.76 -5.81
N ALA A 67 -2.42 16.67 -5.83
CA ALA A 67 -2.69 15.50 -5.01
C ALA A 67 -2.70 15.85 -3.51
N MET A 68 -1.76 16.65 -3.01
CA MET A 68 -1.76 17.08 -1.61
C MET A 68 -3.00 17.90 -1.24
N GLU A 69 -3.44 18.80 -2.12
CA GLU A 69 -4.64 19.62 -1.92
C GLU A 69 -5.91 18.79 -1.94
N GLU A 70 -6.04 17.86 -2.90
CA GLU A 70 -7.17 16.93 -2.95
C GLU A 70 -7.23 16.04 -1.71
N PHE A 71 -6.07 15.53 -1.25
CA PHE A 71 -6.00 14.74 -0.03
C PHE A 71 -6.51 15.54 1.17
N ARG A 72 -6.04 16.79 1.32
CA ARG A 72 -6.49 17.69 2.40
C ARG A 72 -7.98 18.00 2.30
N ASN A 73 -8.52 18.22 1.10
CA ASN A 73 -9.95 18.51 0.95
C ASN A 73 -10.82 17.29 1.26
N ARG A 74 -10.32 16.09 0.94
CA ARG A 74 -11.08 14.84 1.10
C ARG A 74 -10.98 14.25 2.50
N TYR A 75 -9.81 14.33 3.11
CA TYR A 75 -9.48 13.68 4.38
C TYR A 75 -9.01 14.65 5.46
N GLY A 76 -8.71 15.92 5.13
CA GLY A 76 -8.29 16.92 6.12
C GLY A 76 -9.37 17.32 7.13
N TYR A 77 -10.59 16.79 6.99
CA TYR A 77 -11.63 16.83 8.02
C TYR A 77 -11.34 15.91 9.22
N THR A 78 -10.25 15.12 9.23
CA THR A 78 -9.92 14.17 10.31
C THR A 78 -8.89 14.66 11.33
N ASN A 79 -8.51 15.93 11.33
CA ASN A 79 -8.07 16.56 12.58
C ASN A 79 -9.34 17.17 13.18
N ALA A 80 -9.76 16.89 14.41
CA ALA A 80 -9.18 17.51 15.60
C ALA A 80 -9.02 19.06 15.50
N ALA A 81 -9.55 19.72 14.46
CA ALA A 81 -9.46 21.14 14.17
C ALA A 81 -10.67 21.91 14.76
N LYS A 82 -10.98 21.60 16.02
CA LYS A 82 -11.78 22.43 16.94
C LYS A 82 -11.36 22.09 18.38
N GLU A 83 -10.09 22.27 18.73
CA GLU A 83 -9.65 22.56 20.09
C GLU A 83 -8.48 23.57 19.99
#